data_AF-A0A7V9MC49-F1
#
_entry.id   AF-A0A7V9MC49-F1
#
_cell.length_a   1.000
_cell.length_b   1.000
_cell.length_c   1.000
_cell.angle_alpha   90.00
_cell.angle_beta   90.00
_cell.angle_gamma   90.00
#
_symmetry.space_group_name_H-M   'P 1'
#
loop_
_entity.id
_entity.type
_entity.pdbx_description
1 polymer ?
#
loop_
_entity_poly.entity_id
_entity_poly.type
_entity_poly.pdbx_seq_one_letter_code
_entity_poly.pdbx_strand_id
1 'polypeptide(L)'
;MTDVGARDLRNDTAGLVRRAASGEEIVITVRGRPAARLTALTGPPRRRWLTREELIRRLAQADPGLRADLAALDRDTTDDLDHLL
;
A
#
# COMPACT_ATOMS: atom_id res chain seq x y z
N MET A 1 -17.14 -10.47 -13.50
CA MET A 1 -15.84 -10.73 -14.15
C MET A 1 -16.11 -10.76 -15.64
N THR A 2 -15.40 -9.94 -16.40
CA THR A 2 -15.71 -9.66 -17.81
C THR A 2 -14.47 -9.87 -18.67
N ASP A 3 -14.59 -10.62 -19.76
CA ASP A 3 -13.49 -10.84 -20.73
C ASP A 3 -13.53 -9.79 -21.86
N VAL A 4 -12.37 -9.22 -22.16
CA VAL A 4 -12.22 -8.14 -23.14
C VAL A 4 -11.04 -8.46 -24.06
N GLY A 5 -11.24 -8.35 -25.37
CA GLY A 5 -10.19 -8.59 -26.35
C GLY A 5 -9.22 -7.41 -26.48
N ALA A 6 -8.01 -7.66 -26.99
CA ALA A 6 -7.01 -6.62 -27.25
C ALA A 6 -7.54 -5.46 -28.13
N ARG A 7 -8.48 -5.74 -29.05
CA ARG A 7 -9.13 -4.72 -29.88
C ARG A 7 -10.02 -3.79 -29.05
N ASP A 8 -10.84 -4.35 -28.18
CA ASP A 8 -11.75 -3.58 -27.33
C ASP A 8 -10.96 -2.74 -26.32
N LEU A 9 -9.88 -3.29 -25.77
CA LEU A 9 -8.96 -2.56 -24.90
C LEU A 9 -8.36 -1.33 -25.60
N ARG A 10 -7.93 -1.47 -26.85
CA ARG A 10 -7.39 -0.36 -27.66
C ARG A 10 -8.45 0.69 -27.98
N ASN A 11 -9.70 0.26 -28.18
CA ASN A 11 -10.78 1.14 -28.60
C ASN A 11 -11.40 1.92 -27.43
N ASP A 12 -11.40 1.37 -26.21
CA ASP A 12 -11.97 2.03 -25.03
C ASP A 12 -11.14 1.80 -23.76
N THR A 13 -9.87 2.20 -23.77
CA THR A 13 -8.99 2.04 -22.60
C THR A 13 -9.53 2.83 -21.40
N ALA A 14 -10.01 4.05 -21.62
CA ALA A 14 -10.45 4.92 -20.54
C ALA A 14 -11.74 4.41 -19.86
N GLY A 15 -12.71 3.89 -20.62
CA GLY A 15 -13.92 3.30 -20.06
C GLY A 15 -13.64 2.05 -19.23
N LEU A 16 -12.76 1.18 -19.73
CA LEU A 16 -12.33 -0.03 -19.01
C LEU A 16 -11.59 0.30 -17.72
N VAL A 17 -10.70 1.30 -17.71
CA VAL A 17 -10.02 1.76 -16.50
C VAL A 17 -11.00 2.33 -15.49
N ARG A 18 -11.97 3.14 -15.92
CA ARG A 18 -13.03 3.67 -15.02
C ARG A 18 -13.85 2.54 -14.38
N ARG A 19 -14.26 1.55 -15.18
CA ARG A 19 -14.98 0.38 -14.69
C ARG A 19 -14.16 -0.42 -13.69
N ALA A 20 -12.89 -0.68 -14.00
CA ALA A 20 -12.00 -1.38 -13.08
C ALA A 20 -11.79 -0.60 -11.78
N ALA A 21 -11.60 0.72 -11.86
CA ALA A 21 -11.49 1.59 -10.69
C ALA A 21 -12.77 1.60 -9.83
N SER A 22 -13.94 1.37 -10.43
CA SER A 22 -15.20 1.20 -9.69
C SER A 22 -15.37 -0.18 -9.03
N GLY A 23 -14.38 -1.06 -9.18
CA GLY A 23 -14.35 -2.39 -8.56
C GLY A 23 -14.65 -3.55 -9.52
N GLU A 24 -14.84 -3.28 -10.81
CA GLU A 24 -15.03 -4.37 -11.77
C GLU A 24 -13.71 -5.11 -12.07
N GLU A 25 -13.74 -6.43 -12.04
CA GLU A 25 -12.62 -7.26 -12.47
C GLU A 25 -12.74 -7.64 -13.94
N ILE A 26 -11.77 -7.20 -14.75
CA ILE A 26 -11.76 -7.38 -16.20
C ILE A 26 -10.55 -8.22 -16.61
N VAL A 27 -10.78 -9.29 -17.36
CA VAL A 27 -9.73 -10.14 -17.95
C VAL A 27 -9.46 -9.66 -19.37
N ILE A 28 -8.21 -9.31 -19.66
CA ILE A 28 -7.77 -8.95 -21.00
C ILE A 28 -7.29 -10.23 -21.69
N THR A 29 -7.81 -10.48 -22.89
CA THR A 29 -7.46 -11.63 -23.71
C THR A 29 -6.70 -11.23 -24.98
N VAL A 30 -5.75 -12.07 -25.39
CA VAL A 30 -5.03 -11.96 -26.66
C VAL A 30 -5.22 -13.27 -27.42
N ARG A 31 -5.81 -13.20 -28.62
CA ARG A 31 -6.17 -14.38 -29.43
C ARG A 31 -7.00 -15.41 -28.62
N GLY A 32 -7.96 -14.93 -27.83
CA GLY A 32 -8.85 -15.76 -27.02
C GLY A 32 -8.23 -16.38 -25.77
N ARG A 33 -6.97 -16.06 -25.44
CA ARG A 33 -6.30 -16.54 -24.23
C ARG A 33 -6.18 -15.42 -23.19
N PRO A 34 -6.51 -15.66 -21.91
CA PRO A 34 -6.25 -14.70 -20.84
C PRO A 34 -4.78 -14.29 -20.82
N ALA A 35 -4.53 -12.99 -20.80
CA ALA A 35 -3.20 -12.41 -20.86
C ALA A 35 -2.90 -11.48 -19.67
N ALA A 36 -3.92 -10.76 -19.19
CA ALA A 36 -3.79 -9.86 -18.05
C ALA A 36 -5.13 -9.67 -17.34
N ARG A 37 -5.06 -9.08 -16.14
CA ARG A 37 -6.24 -8.66 -15.38
C ARG A 37 -6.13 -7.17 -15.05
N LEU A 38 -7.22 -6.45 -15.31
CA LEU A 38 -7.41 -5.07 -14.90
C LEU A 38 -8.38 -5.06 -13.70
N THR A 39 -7.93 -4.46 -12.60
CA THR A 39 -8.68 -4.36 -11.35
C THR A 39 -8.38 -3.03 -10.68
N ALA A 40 -9.21 -2.62 -9.71
CA ALA A 40 -8.94 -1.44 -8.91
C ALA A 40 -7.61 -1.60 -8.17
N LEU A 41 -6.84 -0.51 -8.09
CA LEU A 41 -5.74 -0.45 -7.14
C LEU A 41 -6.36 -0.43 -5.74
N THR A 42 -6.02 -1.41 -4.92
CA THR A 42 -6.18 -1.27 -3.48
C THR A 42 -5.14 -0.25 -3.05
N GLY A 43 -5.59 0.93 -2.60
CA GLY A 43 -4.70 1.98 -2.11
C GLY A 43 -3.74 1.45 -1.03
N PRO A 44 -2.71 2.22 -0.63
CA PRO A 44 -1.86 1.85 0.49
C PRO A 44 -2.76 1.45 1.66
N PRO A 45 -2.49 0.33 2.36
CA PRO A 45 -3.35 -0.14 3.43
C PRO A 45 -3.65 1.07 4.30
N ARG A 46 -4.93 1.47 4.39
CA ARG A 46 -5.35 2.62 5.20
C ARG A 46 -4.60 2.48 6.51
N ARG A 47 -3.85 3.49 6.94
CA ARG A 47 -3.14 3.47 8.23
C ARG A 47 -4.14 2.96 9.26
N ARG A 48 -4.00 1.68 9.63
CA ARG A 48 -4.94 1.04 10.52
C ARG A 48 -4.52 1.52 11.89
N TRP A 49 -5.41 2.23 12.57
CA TRP A 49 -5.25 2.45 14.00
C TRP A 49 -5.08 1.08 14.65
N LEU A 50 -3.94 0.85 15.29
CA LEU A 50 -3.66 -0.36 16.02
C LEU A 50 -4.12 -0.16 17.46
N THR A 51 -4.79 -1.15 18.04
CA THR A 51 -5.01 -1.15 19.49
C THR A 51 -3.67 -1.36 20.20
N ARG A 52 -3.61 -1.02 21.50
CA ARG A 52 -2.43 -1.26 22.32
C ARG A 52 -1.97 -2.72 22.26
N GLU A 53 -2.90 -3.67 22.31
CA GLU A 53 -2.60 -5.10 22.29
C GLU A 53 -2.02 -5.53 20.93
N GLU A 54 -2.57 -5.02 19.83
CA GLU A 54 -2.08 -5.35 18.49
C GLU A 54 -0.68 -4.77 18.24
N LEU A 55 -0.42 -3.58 18.76
CA LEU A 55 0.92 -2.97 18.70
C LEU A 55 1.93 -3.83 19.47
N ILE A 56 1.63 -4.21 20.70
CA ILE A 56 2.53 -5.05 21.53
C ILE A 56 2.80 -6.39 20.86
N ARG A 57 1.80 -7.01 20.23
CA ARG A 57 2.00 -8.26 19.47
C ARG A 57 2.93 -8.12 18.26
N ARG A 58 2.96 -6.94 17.63
CA ARG A 58 3.75 -6.68 16.42
C ARG A 58 5.16 -6.16 16.71
N LEU A 59 5.39 -5.62 17.91
CA LEU A 59 6.71 -5.18 18.33
C LEU A 59 7.62 -6.40 18.52
N ALA A 60 8.73 -6.41 17.80
CA ALA A 60 9.83 -7.32 18.09
C ALA A 60 10.66 -6.77 19.24
N GLN A 61 11.28 -7.66 20.01
CA GLN A 61 12.20 -7.25 21.07
C GLN A 61 13.40 -6.56 20.43
N ALA A 62 13.71 -5.35 20.90
CA ALA A 62 14.92 -4.65 20.49
C ALA A 62 16.17 -5.42 20.91
N ASP A 63 17.26 -5.22 20.18
CA ASP A 63 18.54 -5.78 20.58
C ASP A 63 19.05 -5.14 21.89
N PRO A 64 19.96 -5.82 22.62
CA PRO A 64 20.48 -5.30 23.89
C PRO A 64 21.21 -3.95 23.78
N GLY A 65 21.74 -3.61 22.60
CA GLY A 65 22.50 -2.37 22.35
C GLY A 65 21.64 -1.12 22.42
N LEU A 66 20.34 -1.23 22.10
CA LEU A 66 19.40 -0.11 22.14
C LEU A 66 19.40 0.62 23.50
N ARG A 67 19.59 -0.09 24.61
CA ARG A 67 19.61 0.54 25.94
C ARG A 67 20.82 1.46 26.11
N ALA A 68 21.96 1.10 25.54
CA ALA A 68 23.17 1.93 25.57
C ALA A 68 23.00 3.15 24.67
N ASP A 69 22.42 2.97 23.49
CA ASP A 69 22.14 4.07 22.55
C ASP A 69 21.17 5.08 23.16
N LEU A 70 20.09 4.62 23.79
CA LEU A 70 19.14 5.49 24.49
C LEU A 70 19.80 6.26 25.63
N ALA A 71 20.66 5.61 26.43
CA ALA A 71 21.38 6.28 27.52
C ALA A 71 22.38 7.33 27.00
N ALA A 72 22.93 7.16 25.78
CA ALA A 72 23.77 8.15 25.14
C ALA A 72 22.97 9.36 24.64
N LEU A 73 21.72 9.15 24.23
CA LEU A 73 20.79 10.17 23.74
C LEU A 73 20.05 10.93 24.87
N ASP A 74 19.97 10.36 26.07
CA ASP A 74 19.21 10.86 27.23
C ASP A 74 19.68 12.23 27.80
N ARG A 75 20.60 12.92 27.12
CA ARG A 75 21.06 14.26 27.50
C ARG A 75 20.55 15.41 26.65
N ASP A 76 19.91 15.14 25.50
CA ASP A 76 19.30 16.19 24.68
C ASP A 76 17.77 16.03 24.67
N THR A 77 17.06 17.11 24.99
CA THR A 77 15.62 17.17 24.77
C THR A 77 15.35 17.53 23.31
N THR A 78 14.21 17.11 22.80
CA THR A 78 13.74 17.46 21.45
C THR A 78 13.28 18.92 21.36
N ASP A 79 13.38 19.70 22.45
CA ASP A 79 12.87 21.07 22.53
C ASP A 79 13.62 22.02 21.58
N ASP A 80 14.88 21.73 21.26
CA ASP A 80 15.70 22.51 20.32
C ASP A 80 15.38 22.23 18.84
N LEU A 81 14.47 21.29 18.53
CA LEU A 81 14.04 20.95 17.16
C LEU A 81 12.92 21.84 16.62
N ASP A 82 12.46 22.83 17.39
CA ASP A 82 11.43 23.80 17.02
C ASP A 82 11.84 24.77 15.88
N HIS A 83 13.07 24.69 15.37
CA HIS A 83 13.62 25.61 14.36
C HIS A 83 13.59 25.13 12.90
N LEU A 84 12.86 24.05 12.58
CA LEU A 84 12.82 23.46 11.23
C LEU A 84 11.46 23.57 10.50
N LEU A 85 10.69 24.63 10.76
CA LEU A 85 9.51 25.03 9.98
C LEU A 85 9.56 26.51 9.63
#